data_AF-A0A7C7QVD1-F1
#
_entry.id   AF-A0A7C7QVD1-F1
#
_cell.length_a   1.000
_cell.length_b   1.000
_cell.length_c   1.000
_cell.angle_alpha   90.00
_cell.angle_beta   90.00
_cell.angle_gamma   90.00
#
_symmetry.space_group_name_H-M   'P 1'
#
loop_
_entity.id
_entity.type
_entity.pdbx_description
1 polymer ?
#
loop_
_entity_poly.entity_id
_entity_poly.type
_entity_poly.pdbx_seq_one_letter_code
_entity_poly.pdbx_strand_id
1 'polypeptide(L)'
;MVVGSGVGGMRAAVDLADSGYKVYLVEILPAIGGVVAQLGFMFPTHDCVLCAGTPDHGYGCTRPSISPALLDFSPHPNIELMTLTEIVGVEGI
;
A
#
# COMPACT_ATOMS: atom_id res chain seq x y z
N MET A 1 -0.38 -14.69 1.48
CA MET A 1 0.81 -13.82 1.33
C MET A 1 0.63 -13.00 0.07
N VAL A 2 0.99 -11.73 0.11
CA VAL A 2 0.97 -10.80 -1.04
C VAL A 2 2.40 -10.31 -1.27
N VAL A 3 2.82 -10.33 -2.53
CA VAL A 3 4.18 -9.94 -2.95
C VAL A 3 4.09 -8.63 -3.72
N GLY A 4 4.78 -7.60 -3.22
CA GLY A 4 4.77 -6.24 -3.74
C GLY A 4 3.67 -5.38 -3.12
N SER A 5 4.05 -4.21 -2.62
CA SER A 5 3.18 -3.24 -1.95
C SER A 5 2.88 -2.02 -2.83
N GLY A 6 2.67 -2.24 -4.13
CA GLY A 6 2.04 -1.26 -5.01
C GLY A 6 0.53 -1.15 -4.77
N VAL A 7 -0.17 -0.25 -5.46
CA VAL A 7 -1.62 -0.02 -5.29
C VAL A 7 -2.47 -1.30 -5.34
N GLY A 8 -2.16 -2.23 -6.25
CA GLY A 8 -2.89 -3.49 -6.39
C GLY A 8 -2.61 -4.48 -5.25
N GLY A 9 -1.34 -4.65 -4.86
CA GLY A 9 -0.95 -5.57 -3.77
C GLY A 9 -1.48 -5.07 -2.42
N MET A 10 -1.39 -3.77 -2.20
CA MET A 10 -2.06 -3.08 -1.12
C MET A 10 -3.55 -3.42 -1.09
N ARG A 11 -4.32 -3.16 -2.16
CA ARG A 11 -5.76 -3.47 -2.15
C ARG A 11 -6.06 -4.94 -1.86
N ALA A 12 -5.32 -5.86 -2.49
CA ALA A 12 -5.47 -7.29 -2.27
C ALA A 12 -5.22 -7.69 -0.80
N ALA A 13 -4.26 -7.04 -0.13
CA ALA A 13 -3.97 -7.29 1.27
C ALA A 13 -5.14 -6.88 2.18
N VAL A 14 -5.79 -5.72 1.94
CA VAL A 14 -6.99 -5.34 2.70
C VAL A 14 -8.12 -6.32 2.47
N ASP A 15 -8.43 -6.63 1.21
CA ASP A 15 -9.58 -7.50 0.88
C ASP A 15 -9.45 -8.87 1.56
N LEU A 16 -8.24 -9.42 1.61
CA LEU A 16 -7.94 -10.67 2.32
C LEU A 16 -8.00 -10.50 3.85
N ALA A 17 -7.50 -9.38 4.37
CA ALA A 17 -7.47 -9.11 5.80
C ALA A 17 -8.86 -8.85 6.40
N ASP A 18 -9.72 -8.14 5.66
CA ASP A 18 -11.15 -7.91 5.97
C ASP A 18 -11.96 -9.21 5.88
N SER A 19 -11.56 -10.12 4.99
CA SER A 19 -12.12 -11.48 4.91
C SER A 19 -11.71 -12.37 6.10
N GLY A 20 -10.92 -11.84 7.05
CA GLY A 20 -10.51 -12.55 8.27
C GLY A 20 -9.24 -13.39 8.12
N TYR A 21 -8.52 -13.28 7.00
CA TYR A 21 -7.25 -13.97 6.83
C TYR A 21 -6.08 -13.15 7.36
N LYS A 22 -5.10 -13.82 7.98
CA LYS A 22 -3.81 -13.18 8.25
C LYS A 22 -3.01 -13.08 6.96
N VAL A 23 -2.58 -11.87 6.62
CA VAL A 23 -1.88 -11.54 5.38
C VAL A 23 -0.48 -11.04 5.68
N TYR A 24 0.52 -11.70 5.11
CA TYR A 24 1.88 -11.17 5.02
C TYR A 24 2.00 -10.35 3.74
N LEU A 25 2.33 -9.07 3.86
CA LEU A 25 2.53 -8.14 2.75
C LEU A 25 4.04 -7.85 2.65
N VAL A 26 4.66 -8.35 1.59
CA VAL A 26 6.13 -8.30 1.40
C VAL A 26 6.50 -7.23 0.37
N GLU A 27 7.46 -6.38 0.70
CA GLU A 27 7.98 -5.31 -0.16
C GLU A 27 9.51 -5.29 -0.14
N ILE A 28 10.11 -5.20 -1.33
CA ILE A 28 11.56 -5.14 -1.49
C ILE A 28 12.12 -3.75 -1.18
N LEU A 29 11.32 -2.71 -1.42
CA LEU A 29 11.67 -1.32 -1.14
C LEU A 29 11.51 -0.96 0.35
N PRO A 30 12.16 0.12 0.81
CA PRO A 30 11.98 0.63 2.17
C PRO A 30 10.59 1.24 2.43
N ALA A 31 9.81 1.46 1.37
CA ALA A 31 8.51 2.11 1.45
C ALA A 31 7.51 1.42 0.52
N ILE A 32 6.24 1.46 0.94
CA ILE A 32 5.10 0.98 0.17
C ILE A 32 4.56 2.07 -0.77
N GLY A 33 3.77 1.66 -1.76
CA GLY A 33 3.13 2.55 -2.73
C GLY A 33 3.57 2.33 -4.18
N GLY A 34 4.67 1.62 -4.40
CA GLY A 34 5.16 1.22 -5.72
C GLY A 34 5.33 2.40 -6.69
N VAL A 35 5.03 2.18 -7.97
CA VAL A 35 5.16 3.22 -9.02
C VAL A 35 4.21 4.40 -8.78
N VAL A 36 3.04 4.17 -8.19
CA VAL A 36 2.05 5.24 -7.95
C VAL A 36 2.59 6.29 -6.98
N ALA A 37 3.39 5.89 -5.99
CA ALA A 37 4.04 6.83 -5.07
C ALA A 37 5.09 7.72 -5.74
N GLN A 38 5.54 7.38 -6.96
CA GLN A 38 6.51 8.17 -7.73
C GLN A 38 5.83 9.17 -8.69
N LEU A 39 4.51 9.07 -8.84
CA LEU A 39 3.76 9.98 -9.68
C LEU A 39 3.58 11.33 -8.98
N GLY A 40 3.19 12.36 -9.73
CA GLY A 40 2.72 13.63 -9.15
C GLY A 40 1.20 13.65 -9.01
N PHE A 41 0.52 13.31 -10.12
CA PHE A 41 -0.92 13.37 -10.26
C PHE A 41 -1.45 12.18 -11.04
N MET A 42 -2.67 11.74 -10.72
CA MET A 42 -3.35 10.64 -11.41
C MET A 42 -4.44 11.16 -12.36
N PHE A 43 -4.36 10.81 -13.64
CA PHE A 43 -5.47 11.02 -14.58
C PHE A 43 -6.64 10.07 -14.23
N PRO A 44 -7.92 10.44 -14.44
CA PRO A 44 -8.45 11.68 -15.01
C PRO A 44 -8.73 12.79 -14.00
N THR A 45 -8.76 12.45 -12.71
CA THR A 45 -9.18 13.35 -11.64
C THR A 45 -8.13 14.38 -11.26
N HIS A 46 -6.88 14.15 -11.66
CA HIS A 46 -5.72 14.97 -11.32
C HIS A 46 -5.48 15.00 -9.80
N ASP A 47 -5.75 13.88 -9.13
CA ASP A 47 -5.53 13.72 -7.68
C ASP A 47 -4.03 13.62 -7.39
N CYS A 48 -3.58 14.32 -6.35
CA CYS A 48 -2.19 14.29 -5.89
C CYS A 48 -1.86 12.94 -5.24
N VAL A 49 -0.75 12.33 -5.66
CA VAL A 49 -0.29 11.01 -5.18
C VAL A 49 0.93 11.11 -4.23
N LEU A 50 1.48 12.31 -4.07
CA LEU A 50 2.69 12.59 -3.28
C LEU A 50 2.47 12.52 -1.76
N CYS A 51 1.23 12.55 -1.30
CA CYS A 51 0.93 12.49 0.11
C CYS A 51 0.96 11.04 0.63
N ALA A 52 2.06 10.67 1.30
CA ALA A 52 2.21 9.42 2.04
C ALA A 52 1.37 9.34 3.34
N GLY A 53 0.14 9.87 3.31
CA GLY A 53 -0.80 9.71 4.41
C GLY A 53 -0.48 10.47 5.71
N THR A 54 0.04 11.69 5.64
CA THR A 54 0.01 12.58 6.82
C THR A 54 -1.38 13.20 7.01
N PRO A 55 -1.88 13.37 8.26
CA PRO A 55 -3.12 14.09 8.53
C PRO A 55 -3.09 15.54 8.01
N ASP A 56 -1.89 16.11 7.94
CA ASP A 56 -1.59 17.43 7.41
C ASP A 56 -1.57 17.39 5.88
N HIS A 57 -2.75 17.28 5.31
CA HIS A 57 -3.00 17.58 3.92
C HIS A 57 -2.67 19.07 3.70
N GLY A 58 -1.63 19.39 2.93
CA GLY A 58 -1.33 20.78 2.56
C GLY A 58 -2.58 21.48 1.99
N TYR A 59 -2.73 22.78 2.26
CA TYR A 59 -3.89 23.60 1.87
C TYR A 59 -4.30 23.33 0.41
N GLY A 60 -5.34 22.50 0.19
CA GLY A 60 -5.78 22.06 -1.14
C GLY A 60 -5.78 20.54 -1.42
N CYS A 61 -5.26 19.69 -0.53
CA CYS A 61 -5.30 18.22 -0.70
C CYS A 61 -6.61 17.62 -0.15
N THR A 62 -7.68 17.64 -0.96
CA THR A 62 -8.99 17.09 -0.56
C THR A 62 -9.19 15.60 -0.85
N ARG A 63 -8.27 14.95 -1.59
CA ARG A 63 -8.33 13.52 -1.96
C ARG A 63 -6.95 12.95 -2.26
N PRO A 64 -6.22 12.43 -1.27
CA PRO A 64 -5.07 11.59 -1.56
C PRO A 64 -5.56 10.22 -2.05
N SER A 65 -5.23 9.84 -3.29
CA SER A 65 -5.69 8.58 -3.89
C SER A 65 -5.03 7.34 -3.27
N ILE A 66 -3.85 7.50 -2.65
CA ILE A 66 -3.08 6.40 -2.04
C ILE A 66 -3.10 6.42 -0.51
N SER A 67 -3.39 7.57 0.12
CA SER A 67 -3.32 7.74 1.59
C SER A 67 -4.29 6.88 2.40
N PRO A 68 -5.58 6.70 2.02
CA PRO A 68 -6.47 5.79 2.76
C PRO A 68 -5.89 4.38 2.78
N ALA A 69 -5.43 3.92 1.63
CA ALA A 69 -4.75 2.65 1.51
C ALA A 69 -3.53 2.61 2.46
N LEU A 70 -2.62 3.57 2.36
CA LEU A 70 -1.40 3.64 3.17
C LEU A 70 -1.66 3.65 4.70
N LEU A 71 -2.69 4.38 5.13
CA LEU A 71 -3.12 4.47 6.53
C LEU A 71 -3.80 3.18 7.00
N ASP A 72 -4.51 2.48 6.12
CA ASP A 72 -5.18 1.22 6.46
C ASP A 72 -4.18 0.06 6.59
N PHE A 73 -3.05 0.06 5.87
CA PHE A 73 -2.08 -1.05 5.91
C PHE A 73 -1.24 -1.12 7.19
N SER A 74 -0.80 0.02 7.70
CA SER A 74 0.16 0.04 8.82
C SER A 74 -0.43 -0.39 10.18
N PRO A 75 -1.72 -0.13 10.50
CA PRO A 75 -2.30 -0.53 11.79
C PRO A 75 -3.25 -1.74 11.70
N HIS A 76 -3.50 -2.33 10.52
CA HIS A 76 -4.49 -3.42 10.42
C HIS A 76 -4.02 -4.68 11.18
N PRO A 77 -4.81 -5.23 12.12
CA PRO A 77 -4.38 -6.33 13.00
C PRO A 77 -4.06 -7.63 12.26
N ASN A 78 -4.66 -7.83 11.09
CA ASN A 78 -4.46 -9.02 10.25
C ASN A 78 -3.39 -8.83 9.16
N ILE A 79 -2.79 -7.65 9.02
CA ILE A 79 -1.77 -7.39 8.00
C ILE A 79 -0.41 -7.26 8.69
N GLU A 80 0.54 -8.09 8.27
CA GLU A 80 1.93 -8.01 8.69
C GLU A 80 2.76 -7.48 7.52
N LEU A 81 3.22 -6.23 7.65
CA LEU A 81 4.01 -5.54 6.63
C LEU A 81 5.50 -5.85 6.82
N MET A 82 6.13 -6.36 5.76
CA MET A 82 7.56 -6.69 5.70
C MET A 82 8.22 -5.90 4.57
N THR A 83 8.73 -4.70 4.87
CA THR A 83 9.56 -3.91 3.94
C THR A 83 11.00 -4.41 3.92
N LEU A 84 11.78 -4.00 2.91
CA LEU A 84 13.18 -4.45 2.72
C LEU A 84 13.33 -5.98 2.72
N THR A 85 12.30 -6.69 2.25
CA THR A 85 12.24 -8.15 2.27
C THR A 85 12.01 -8.65 0.86
N GLU A 86 12.83 -9.61 0.43
CA GLU A 86 12.73 -10.27 -0.86
C GLU A 86 12.41 -11.76 -0.68
N ILE A 87 11.61 -12.30 -1.59
CA ILE A 87 11.23 -13.71 -1.59
C ILE A 87 12.23 -14.48 -2.45
N VAL A 88 12.92 -15.44 -1.84
CA VAL A 88 13.97 -16.25 -2.49
C VAL A 88 13.39 -17.39 -3.34
N GLY A 89 12.25 -17.94 -2.93
CA GLY A 89 11.60 -19.04 -3.62
C GLY A 89 10.22 -19.34 -3.04
N VAL A 90 9.37 -19.96 -3.84
CA VAL A 90 8.06 -20.45 -3.43
C VAL A 90 7.98 -21.92 -3.82
N GLU A 91 7.81 -22.78 -2.83
CA GLU A 91 7.58 -24.22 -3.01
C GLU A 91 6.18 -24.56 -2.53
N GLY A 92 5.53 -25.49 -3.21
CA GLY A 92 4.18 -25.96 -2.90
C GLY A 92 4.02 -27.42 -3.32
N ILE A 93 2.97 -28.05 -2.82
CA ILE A 93 2.55 -29.39 -3.24
C ILE A 93 2.07 -29.37 -4.68
#